data_AF-G8FST1-F1
#
_entry.id   AF-G8FST1-F1
#
_cell.length_a   1.000
_cell.length_b   1.000
_cell.length_c   1.000
_cell.angle_alpha   90.00
_cell.angle_beta   90.00
_cell.angle_gamma   90.00
#
_symmetry.space_group_name_H-M   'P 1'
#
loop_
_entity.id
_entity.type
_entity.pdbx_description
1 polymer ?
#
loop_
_entity_poly.entity_id
_entity_poly.type
_entity_poly.pdbx_seq_one_letter_code
_entity_poly.pdbx_strand_id
1 'polypeptide(L)'
;AALIQTPWSVYGAMALMISHGLTSSMLFCLANTNYERTKTRTLILTRGFQMALPLMTAWWLLANLTNMALPPTTNLLGELMIISALFNWSTITIIFTGTATLLTATYSLYVFIMTQSGKTRTQNAIPPTHTREHLLM
;
A
#
# COMPACT_ATOMS: atom_id res chain seq x y z
N ALA A 1 -2.40 -19.28 -7.75
CA ALA A 1 -1.47 -19.00 -8.87
C ALA A 1 -0.36 -20.05 -8.97
N ALA A 2 0.55 -20.15 -7.99
CA ALA A 2 1.69 -21.07 -8.05
C ALA A 2 1.33 -22.55 -8.29
N LEU A 3 0.16 -23.01 -7.80
CA LEU A 3 -0.33 -24.37 -8.02
C LEU A 3 -0.67 -24.70 -9.49
N ILE A 4 -0.91 -23.70 -10.34
CA ILE A 4 -1.21 -23.88 -11.76
C ILE A 4 0.08 -24.14 -12.56
N GLN A 5 1.24 -23.79 -12.01
CA GLN A 5 2.58 -24.09 -12.53
C GLN A 5 2.84 -23.63 -13.99
N THR A 6 2.11 -22.63 -14.49
CA THR A 6 2.45 -21.98 -15.76
C THR A 6 3.59 -20.99 -15.56
N PRO A 7 4.47 -20.77 -16.56
CA PRO A 7 5.57 -19.81 -16.46
C PRO A 7 5.07 -18.41 -16.03
N TRP A 8 3.97 -17.95 -16.61
CA TRP A 8 3.31 -16.69 -16.25
C TRP A 8 2.87 -16.65 -14.77
N SER A 9 2.29 -17.75 -14.26
CA SER A 9 1.86 -17.80 -12.86
C SER A 9 3.02 -17.80 -11.86
N VAL A 10 4.14 -18.46 -12.17
CA VAL A 10 5.29 -18.56 -11.28
C VAL A 10 6.09 -17.25 -11.29
N TYR A 11 6.37 -16.69 -12.46
CA TYR A 11 7.05 -15.39 -12.56
C TYR A 11 6.20 -14.26 -11.99
N GLY A 12 4.89 -14.25 -12.26
CA GLY A 12 3.97 -13.29 -11.66
C GLY A 12 3.91 -13.39 -10.14
N ALA A 13 3.83 -14.61 -9.60
CA ALA A 13 3.85 -14.84 -8.15
C ALA A 13 5.17 -14.39 -7.51
N MET A 14 6.31 -14.67 -8.13
CA MET A 14 7.61 -14.24 -7.60
C MET A 14 7.78 -12.71 -7.64
N ALA A 15 7.39 -12.08 -8.74
CA ALA A 15 7.38 -10.62 -8.87
C ALA A 15 6.49 -9.98 -7.79
N LEU A 16 5.28 -10.52 -7.59
CA LEU A 16 4.33 -10.01 -6.59
C LEU A 16 4.84 -10.22 -5.15
N MET A 17 5.46 -11.35 -4.82
CA MET A 17 6.02 -11.57 -3.48
C MET A 17 7.13 -10.57 -3.14
N ILE A 18 8.00 -10.26 -4.11
CA ILE A 18 9.08 -9.28 -3.92
C ILE A 18 8.49 -7.88 -3.81
N SER A 19 7.60 -7.48 -4.74
CA SER A 19 6.99 -6.14 -4.73
C SER A 19 6.18 -5.93 -3.46
N HIS A 20 5.33 -6.88 -3.09
CA HIS A 20 4.52 -6.83 -1.88
C HIS A 20 5.40 -6.80 -0.62
N GLY A 21 6.51 -7.53 -0.60
CA GLY A 21 7.47 -7.48 0.52
C GLY A 21 7.98 -6.05 0.77
N LEU A 22 8.36 -5.34 -0.30
CA LEU A 22 8.81 -3.96 -0.22
C LEU A 22 7.66 -3.00 0.17
N THR A 23 6.51 -3.05 -0.52
CA THR A 23 5.41 -2.12 -0.25
C THR A 23 4.84 -2.27 1.16
N SER A 24 4.67 -3.51 1.63
CA SER A 24 4.17 -3.78 2.99
C SER A 24 5.16 -3.32 4.06
N SER A 25 6.47 -3.56 3.87
CA SER A 25 7.49 -3.07 4.80
C SER A 25 7.49 -1.54 4.92
N MET A 26 7.33 -0.83 3.80
CA MET A 26 7.23 0.63 3.75
C MET A 26 5.98 1.12 4.50
N LEU A 27 4.81 0.51 4.25
CA LEU A 27 3.57 0.84 4.98
C LEU A 27 3.68 0.58 6.49
N PHE A 28 4.35 -0.50 6.90
CA PHE A 28 4.61 -0.75 8.32
C PHE A 28 5.55 0.29 8.93
N CYS A 29 6.59 0.71 8.19
CA CYS A 29 7.47 1.78 8.62
C CYS A 29 6.69 3.10 8.80
N LEU A 30 5.82 3.44 7.84
CA LEU A 30 4.98 4.64 7.89
C LEU A 30 3.96 4.61 9.04
N ALA A 31 3.40 3.44 9.34
CA ALA A 31 2.56 3.26 10.52
C ALA A 31 3.37 3.47 11.81
N ASN A 32 4.63 3.04 11.84
CA ASN A 32 5.51 3.23 12.98
C ASN A 32 5.90 4.70 13.18
N THR A 33 6.20 5.46 12.13
CA THR A 33 6.51 6.90 12.25
C THR A 33 5.33 7.71 12.80
N ASN A 34 4.09 7.31 12.46
CA ASN A 34 2.89 7.86 13.08
C ASN A 34 2.78 7.45 14.56
N TYR A 35 3.01 6.17 14.87
CA TYR A 35 2.95 5.64 16.24
C TYR A 35 3.98 6.29 17.17
N GLU A 36 5.20 6.54 16.70
CA GLU A 36 6.23 7.20 17.51
C GLU A 36 5.82 8.60 17.97
N ARG A 37 5.02 9.31 17.15
CA ARG A 37 4.49 10.65 17.41
C ARG A 37 3.22 10.66 18.25
N THR A 38 2.26 9.80 17.94
CA THR A 38 0.94 9.83 18.61
C THR A 38 0.79 8.83 19.75
N LYS A 39 1.73 7.89 19.88
CA LYS A 39 1.69 6.75 20.82
C LYS A 39 0.41 5.92 20.74
N THR A 40 -0.31 5.98 19.62
CA THR A 40 -1.54 5.24 19.38
C THR A 40 -1.52 4.61 17.99
N ARG A 41 -2.07 3.39 17.87
CA ARG A 41 -2.20 2.68 16.58
C ARG A 41 -3.58 2.91 15.92
N THR A 42 -4.43 3.69 16.56
CA THR A 42 -5.81 3.94 16.15
C THR A 42 -5.86 4.97 15.02
N LEU A 43 -6.09 4.51 13.79
CA LEU A 43 -6.11 5.33 12.57
C LEU A 43 -7.00 6.58 12.66
N ILE A 44 -8.13 6.49 13.37
CA ILE A 44 -9.10 7.60 13.53
C ILE A 44 -8.55 8.75 14.39
N LEU A 45 -7.56 8.49 15.23
CA LEU A 45 -6.91 9.49 16.08
C LEU A 45 -5.71 10.16 15.35
N THR A 46 -5.12 9.46 14.39
CA THR A 46 -4.01 9.91 13.54
C THR A 46 -4.53 10.50 12.22
N ARG A 47 -5.18 11.68 12.27
CA ARG A 47 -5.71 12.36 11.06
C ARG A 47 -5.00 13.67 10.76
N GLY A 48 -5.04 14.10 9.51
CA GLY A 48 -4.65 15.45 9.09
C GLY A 48 -3.15 15.70 8.98
N PHE A 49 -2.33 14.66 8.83
CA PHE A 49 -0.88 14.81 8.73
C PHE A 49 -0.41 15.54 7.46
N GLN A 50 -1.27 15.75 6.45
CA GLN A 50 -0.93 16.49 5.23
C GLN A 50 -0.41 17.90 5.49
N MET A 51 -1.05 18.64 6.39
CA MET A 51 -0.62 20.01 6.68
C MET A 51 0.62 20.07 7.58
N ALA A 52 0.83 19.04 8.41
CA ALA A 52 1.93 19.00 9.37
C ALA A 52 3.23 18.44 8.79
N LEU A 53 3.15 17.39 7.97
CA LEU A 53 4.31 16.63 7.46
C LEU A 53 4.17 16.34 5.96
N PRO A 54 4.22 17.36 5.09
CA PRO A 54 3.91 17.22 3.66
C PRO A 54 4.82 16.19 2.95
N LEU A 55 6.11 16.14 3.27
CA LEU A 55 7.02 15.15 2.69
C LEU A 55 6.69 13.72 3.13
N MET A 56 6.29 13.53 4.39
CA MET A 56 5.81 12.22 4.85
C MET A 56 4.53 11.81 4.13
N THR A 57 3.69 12.76 3.77
CA THR A 57 2.44 12.47 3.06
C THR A 57 2.68 12.04 1.62
N ALA A 58 3.74 12.55 0.99
CA ALA A 58 4.22 12.05 -0.30
C ALA A 58 4.63 10.57 -0.20
N TRP A 59 5.35 10.19 0.85
CA TRP A 59 5.70 8.78 1.11
C TRP A 59 4.47 7.90 1.36
N TRP A 60 3.50 8.39 2.14
CA TRP A 60 2.21 7.73 2.30
C TRP A 60 1.47 7.55 0.98
N LEU A 61 1.48 8.56 0.10
CA LEU A 61 0.85 8.48 -1.20
C LEU A 61 1.53 7.42 -2.07
N LEU A 62 2.87 7.46 -2.19
CA LEU A 62 3.65 6.50 -2.97
C LEU A 62 3.45 5.06 -2.49
N ALA A 63 3.47 4.84 -1.17
CA ALA A 63 3.22 3.52 -0.60
C ALA A 63 1.81 3.00 -0.90
N ASN A 64 0.78 3.87 -0.86
CA ASN A 64 -0.58 3.46 -1.21
C ASN A 64 -0.77 3.25 -2.71
N LEU A 65 -0.14 4.05 -3.58
CA LEU A 65 -0.18 3.86 -5.03
C LEU A 65 0.49 2.55 -5.46
N THR A 66 1.61 2.20 -4.84
CA THR A 66 2.28 0.91 -5.08
C THR A 66 1.46 -0.27 -4.53
N ASN A 67 0.81 -0.11 -3.37
CA ASN A 67 -0.08 -1.13 -2.81
C ASN A 67 -1.33 -1.37 -3.66
N MET A 68 -1.90 -0.33 -4.29
CA MET A 68 -3.02 -0.43 -5.23
C MET A 68 -2.60 -0.90 -6.63
N ALA A 69 -1.32 -1.22 -6.83
CA ALA A 69 -0.81 -1.65 -8.13
C ALA A 69 -1.07 -0.62 -9.26
N LEU A 70 -0.78 0.66 -9.02
CA LEU A 70 -0.85 1.69 -10.07
C LEU A 70 0.21 1.43 -11.18
N PRO A 71 -0.07 1.66 -12.48
CA PRO A 71 1.00 1.66 -13.49
C PRO A 71 2.01 2.80 -13.22
N PRO A 72 3.34 2.59 -13.36
CA PRO A 72 4.08 1.43 -13.89
C PRO A 72 4.71 0.51 -12.79
N THR A 73 4.03 0.27 -11.67
CA THR A 73 4.62 -0.46 -10.54
C THR A 73 4.79 -1.96 -10.77
N THR A 74 5.77 -2.57 -10.11
CA THR A 74 6.03 -4.02 -10.16
C THR A 74 4.89 -4.84 -9.58
N ASN A 75 4.10 -4.26 -8.66
CA ASN A 75 2.94 -4.91 -8.07
C ASN A 75 1.86 -5.17 -9.14
N LEU A 76 1.61 -4.19 -10.02
CA LEU A 76 0.72 -4.37 -11.17
C LEU A 76 1.22 -5.43 -12.13
N LEU A 77 2.53 -5.44 -12.41
CA LEU A 77 3.10 -6.44 -13.31
C LEU A 77 2.86 -7.86 -12.79
N GLY A 78 3.12 -8.09 -11.50
CA GLY A 78 2.86 -9.37 -10.84
C GLY A 78 1.38 -9.74 -10.86
N GLU A 79 0.49 -8.80 -10.50
CA GLU A 79 -0.96 -9.02 -10.48
C GLU A 79 -1.51 -9.35 -11.87
N LEU A 80 -1.15 -8.59 -12.90
CA LEU A 80 -1.61 -8.84 -14.28
C LEU A 80 -1.14 -10.20 -14.81
N MET A 81 0.09 -10.61 -14.52
CA MET A 81 0.60 -11.94 -14.90
C MET A 81 -0.16 -13.06 -14.19
N ILE A 82 -0.56 -12.87 -12.93
CA ILE A 82 -1.35 -13.84 -12.17
C ILE A 82 -2.78 -13.89 -12.70
N ILE A 83 -3.39 -12.74 -12.97
CA ILE A 83 -4.75 -12.63 -13.51
C ILE A 83 -4.84 -13.29 -14.88
N SER A 84 -3.88 -13.05 -15.78
CA SER A 84 -3.87 -13.67 -17.10
C SER A 84 -3.69 -15.19 -17.03
N ALA A 85 -2.82 -15.68 -16.14
CA ALA A 85 -2.63 -17.11 -15.92
C ALA A 85 -3.88 -17.79 -15.34
N LEU A 86 -4.56 -17.13 -14.38
CA LEU A 86 -5.82 -17.63 -13.79
C LEU A 86 -6.97 -17.61 -14.78
N PHE A 87 -7.07 -16.54 -15.58
CA PHE A 87 -8.09 -16.41 -16.61
C PHE A 87 -7.98 -17.52 -17.66
N ASN A 88 -6.74 -17.87 -18.05
CA ASN A 88 -6.49 -18.99 -18.96
C ASN A 88 -6.84 -20.35 -18.33
N TRP A 89 -6.72 -20.48 -17.00
CA TRP A 89 -7.10 -21.71 -16.28
C TRP A 89 -8.62 -21.86 -16.14
N SER A 90 -9.32 -20.79 -15.78
CA SER A 90 -10.78 -20.74 -15.73
C SER A 90 -11.26 -19.29 -15.84
N THR A 91 -12.17 -19.02 -16.78
CA THR A 91 -12.68 -17.67 -17.02
C THR A 91 -13.43 -17.08 -15.83
N ILE A 92 -14.04 -17.92 -14.98
CA ILE A 92 -14.78 -17.49 -13.77
C ILE A 92 -13.84 -16.79 -12.78
N THR A 93 -12.54 -17.11 -12.79
CA THR A 93 -11.56 -16.52 -11.87
C THR A 93 -11.43 -15.00 -12.02
N ILE A 94 -11.76 -14.43 -13.18
CA ILE A 94 -11.68 -12.98 -13.41
C ILE A 94 -12.61 -12.18 -12.50
N ILE A 95 -13.78 -12.75 -12.16
CA ILE A 95 -14.75 -12.10 -11.28
C ILE A 95 -14.16 -12.01 -9.87
N PHE A 96 -13.53 -13.08 -9.39
CA PHE A 96 -12.87 -13.10 -8.09
C PHE A 96 -11.64 -12.21 -8.03
N THR A 97 -10.77 -12.25 -9.04
CA THR A 97 -9.57 -11.42 -9.06
C THR A 97 -9.92 -9.94 -9.25
N GLY A 98 -10.91 -9.62 -10.09
CA GLY A 98 -11.35 -8.23 -10.32
C GLY A 98 -12.03 -7.61 -9.11
N THR A 99 -12.82 -8.38 -8.36
CA THR A 99 -13.39 -7.89 -7.09
C THR A 99 -12.32 -7.72 -6.02
N ALA A 100 -11.31 -8.60 -5.98
CA ALA A 100 -10.18 -8.48 -5.06
C ALA A 100 -9.32 -7.22 -5.35
N THR A 101 -9.01 -6.91 -6.60
CA THR A 101 -8.27 -5.69 -6.97
C THR A 101 -9.06 -4.42 -6.68
N LEU A 102 -10.39 -4.44 -6.86
CA LEU A 102 -11.25 -3.33 -6.44
C LEU A 102 -11.22 -3.11 -4.93
N LEU A 103 -11.31 -4.18 -4.13
CA LEU A 103 -11.29 -4.10 -2.67
C LEU A 103 -9.94 -3.61 -2.14
N THR A 104 -8.83 -4.07 -2.72
CA THR A 104 -7.48 -3.59 -2.34
C THR A 104 -7.28 -2.11 -2.67
N ALA A 105 -7.77 -1.66 -3.82
CA ALA A 105 -7.76 -0.25 -4.20
C ALA A 105 -8.54 0.65 -3.23
N THR A 106 -9.79 0.25 -2.95
CA THR A 106 -10.68 1.02 -2.06
C THR A 106 -10.15 1.06 -0.63
N TYR A 107 -9.62 -0.05 -0.10
CA TYR A 107 -9.00 -0.09 1.23
C TYR A 107 -7.73 0.79 1.31
N SER A 108 -6.85 0.72 0.31
CA SER A 108 -5.61 1.52 0.29
C SER A 108 -5.91 3.01 0.27
N LEU A 109 -6.84 3.44 -0.58
CA LEU A 109 -7.31 4.83 -0.62
C LEU A 109 -7.97 5.24 0.70
N TYR A 110 -8.77 4.37 1.30
CA TYR A 110 -9.39 4.64 2.60
C TYR A 110 -8.34 4.90 3.68
N VAL A 111 -7.30 4.06 3.77
CA VAL A 111 -6.19 4.25 4.73
C VAL A 111 -5.47 5.58 4.49
N PHE A 112 -5.19 5.93 3.23
CA PHE A 112 -4.55 7.20 2.90
C PHE A 112 -5.40 8.41 3.32
N ILE A 113 -6.68 8.45 2.92
CA ILE A 113 -7.58 9.57 3.24
C ILE A 113 -7.76 9.69 4.75
N MET A 114 -7.93 8.57 5.44
CA MET A 114 -8.15 8.57 6.89
C MET A 114 -6.94 9.06 7.67
N THR A 115 -5.72 8.81 7.20
CA THR A 115 -4.50 9.24 7.89
C THR A 115 -4.05 10.64 7.52
N GLN A 116 -4.10 10.98 6.23
CA GLN A 116 -3.50 12.22 5.72
C GLN A 116 -4.50 13.38 5.67
N SER A 117 -5.77 13.10 5.34
CA SER A 117 -6.78 14.13 5.13
C SER A 117 -7.54 14.49 6.41
N GLY A 118 -8.19 15.66 6.38
CA GLY A 118 -8.99 16.18 7.48
C GLY A 118 -8.20 17.04 8.46
N LYS A 119 -8.88 17.48 9.53
CA LYS A 119 -8.29 18.33 10.56
C LYS A 119 -7.52 17.48 11.58
N THR A 120 -6.32 17.93 11.94
CA THR A 120 -5.51 17.31 12.99
C THR A 120 -6.28 17.30 14.31
N ARG A 121 -6.42 16.12 14.91
CA ARG A 121 -7.07 15.95 16.23
C ARG A 121 -6.08 16.03 17.39
N THR A 122 -4.78 15.99 17.11
CA THR A 122 -3.73 16.11 18.13
C THR A 122 -3.66 17.55 18.62
N GLN A 123 -3.71 17.73 19.95
CA GLN A 123 -3.57 19.05 20.59
C GLN A 123 -2.12 19.53 20.65
N ASN A 124 -1.15 18.62 20.52
CA ASN A 124 0.28 18.94 20.59
C ASN A 124 0.88 19.20 19.21
N ALA A 125 1.89 20.06 19.16
CA ALA A 125 2.71 20.27 17.97
C ALA A 125 3.39 18.95 17.58
N ILE A 126 3.24 18.57 16.31
CA ILE A 126 3.81 17.34 15.75
C ILE A 126 5.28 17.63 15.42
N PRO A 127 6.25 16.85 15.93
CA PRO A 127 7.65 17.06 15.58
C PRO A 127 7.88 16.81 14.08
N PRO A 128 8.76 17.60 13.43
CA PRO A 128 9.06 17.44 12.01
C PRO A 128 9.64 16.04 11.72
N THR A 129 9.64 15.65 10.45
CA THR A 129 10.25 14.38 10.03
C THR A 129 11.76 14.40 10.17
N HIS A 130 12.32 13.36 10.77
CA HIS A 130 13.77 13.17 10.84
C HIS A 130 14.32 12.60 9.52
N THR A 131 15.58 12.90 9.21
CA THR A 131 16.27 12.38 8.01
C THR A 131 16.30 10.85 7.97
N ARG A 132 16.47 10.20 9.14
CA ARG A 132 16.40 8.74 9.27
C ARG A 132 15.08 8.17 8.76
N GLU A 133 13.96 8.85 9.03
CA GLU A 133 12.65 8.38 8.60
C GLU A 133 12.49 8.45 7.08
N HIS A 134 13.16 9.38 6.41
CA HIS A 134 13.16 9.45 4.94
C HIS A 134 14.09 8.43 4.30
N LEU A 135 15.21 8.09 4.95
CA LEU A 135 16.14 7.07 4.45
C LEU A 135 15.63 5.63 4.65
N LEU A 136 14.70 5.43 5.58
CA LEU A 136 14.06 4.13 5.82
C LEU A 136 12.96 3.81 4.79
N MET A 137 12.50 4.80 4.02
CA MET A 137 11.46 4.66 2.99
C MET A 137 12.11 4.54 1.61
#